data_AF-A0A221UXI2-F1
#
_entry.id   AF-A0A221UXI2-F1
#
_cell.length_a   1.000
_cell.length_b   1.000
_cell.length_c   1.000
_cell.angle_alpha   90.00
_cell.angle_beta   90.00
_cell.angle_gamma   90.00
#
_symmetry.space_group_name_H-M   'P 1'
#
loop_
_entity.id
_entity.type
_entity.pdbx_description
1 polymer ?
#
loop_
_entity_poly.entity_id
_entity_poly.type
_entity_poly.pdbx_seq_one_letter_code
_entity_poly.pdbx_strand_id
1 'polypeptide(L)'
;MKESKTTGEVLREEREKKGLLLRQVAAMLDIDTAILSKIERGERKANKEQIIKLAEILELDEEALIVQYLSEKILYEIKDEELGSKALKAAEQKMKYKNKNNS
;
A
#
# COMPACT_ATOMS: atom_id res chain seq x y z
N MET A 1 13.04 6.09 16.82
CA MET A 1 12.87 5.74 15.39
C MET A 1 11.62 6.47 14.92
N LYS A 2 11.67 7.26 13.83
CA LYS A 2 10.42 7.71 13.20
C LYS A 2 9.83 6.47 12.56
N GLU A 3 8.76 5.92 13.14
CA GLU A 3 7.94 4.94 12.44
C GLU A 3 7.49 5.58 11.12
N SER A 4 7.86 4.95 10.01
CA SER A 4 7.32 5.32 8.72
C SER A 4 5.82 5.04 8.77
N LYS A 5 5.00 6.01 8.39
CA LYS A 5 3.54 5.85 8.34
C LYS A 5 3.18 4.63 7.48
N THR A 6 2.17 3.90 7.89
CA THR A 6 1.57 2.84 7.09
C THR A 6 0.79 3.42 5.91
N THR A 7 0.49 2.57 4.93
CA THR A 7 -0.28 2.95 3.74
C THR A 7 -1.67 3.45 4.18
N GLY A 8 -2.29 2.76 5.15
CA GLY A 8 -3.57 3.17 5.73
C GLY A 8 -3.55 4.56 6.36
N GLU A 9 -2.50 4.89 7.11
CA GLU A 9 -2.34 6.20 7.75
C GLU A 9 -2.12 7.31 6.71
N VAL A 10 -1.33 7.06 5.66
CA VAL A 10 -1.14 8.01 4.56
C VAL A 10 -2.47 8.34 3.88
N LEU A 11 -3.26 7.30 3.58
CA LEU A 11 -4.60 7.45 2.98
C LEU A 11 -5.53 8.26 3.88
N ARG A 12 -5.54 7.95 5.18
CA ARG A 12 -6.38 8.63 6.17
C ARG A 12 -6.04 10.12 6.26
N GLU A 13 -4.76 10.43 6.39
CA GLU A 13 -4.30 11.80 6.51
C GLU A 13 -4.65 12.61 5.28
N GLU A 14 -4.44 12.05 4.07
CA GLU A 14 -4.76 12.79 2.86
C GLU A 14 -6.27 12.99 2.68
N ARG A 15 -7.08 11.98 3.02
CA ARG A 15 -8.53 12.11 3.07
C ARG A 15 -8.96 13.23 4.03
N GLU A 16 -8.42 13.26 5.23
CA GLU A 16 -8.75 14.26 6.26
C GLU A 16 -8.27 15.66 5.86
N LYS A 17 -7.09 15.81 5.26
CA LYS A 17 -6.60 17.09 4.72
C LYS A 17 -7.50 17.64 3.61
N LYS A 18 -8.03 16.79 2.74
CA LYS A 18 -8.99 17.17 1.71
C LYS A 18 -10.41 17.41 2.24
N GLY A 19 -10.65 17.22 3.55
CA GLY A 19 -11.96 17.38 4.18
C GLY A 19 -12.99 16.35 3.73
N LEU A 20 -12.55 15.22 3.17
CA LEU A 20 -13.42 14.18 2.64
C LEU A 20 -13.90 13.26 3.76
N LEU A 21 -15.19 12.99 3.79
CA LEU A 21 -15.79 12.02 4.71
C LEU A 21 -15.51 10.60 4.20
N LEU A 22 -15.32 9.66 5.15
CA LEU A 22 -15.16 8.23 4.83
C LEU A 22 -16.22 7.73 3.84
N ARG A 23 -17.48 8.10 4.04
CA ARG A 23 -18.60 7.69 3.16
C ARG A 23 -18.48 8.18 1.72
N GLN A 24 -17.84 9.34 1.48
CA GLN A 24 -17.65 9.88 0.13
C GLN A 24 -16.61 9.06 -0.63
N VAL A 25 -15.46 8.83 0.00
CA VAL A 25 -14.37 8.05 -0.61
C VAL A 25 -14.79 6.58 -0.77
N ALA A 26 -15.49 6.00 0.20
CA ALA A 26 -16.01 4.64 0.11
C ALA A 26 -17.00 4.48 -1.06
N ALA A 27 -17.88 5.46 -1.28
CA ALA A 27 -18.78 5.46 -2.44
C ALA A 27 -18.02 5.58 -3.77
N MET A 28 -16.97 6.41 -3.85
CA MET A 28 -16.13 6.54 -5.04
C MET A 28 -15.35 5.24 -5.36
N LEU A 29 -15.01 4.45 -4.33
CA LEU A 29 -14.34 3.16 -4.45
C LEU A 29 -15.29 1.99 -4.69
N ASP A 30 -16.60 2.20 -4.60
CA ASP A 30 -17.62 1.15 -4.60
C ASP A 30 -17.39 0.10 -3.49
N ILE A 31 -17.16 0.58 -2.27
CA ILE A 31 -16.97 -0.27 -1.08
C ILE A 31 -17.78 0.23 0.12
N ASP A 32 -17.97 -0.67 1.09
CA ASP A 32 -18.58 -0.31 2.37
C ASP A 32 -17.68 0.66 3.18
N THR A 33 -18.30 1.62 3.86
CA THR A 33 -17.58 2.64 4.65
C THR A 33 -16.73 2.02 5.77
N ALA A 34 -17.19 0.92 6.39
CA ALA A 34 -16.43 0.20 7.40
C ALA A 34 -15.21 -0.52 6.80
N ILE A 35 -15.24 -0.92 5.51
CA ILE A 35 -14.07 -1.47 4.82
C ILE A 35 -13.00 -0.39 4.70
N LEU A 36 -13.34 0.80 4.18
CA LEU A 36 -12.39 1.90 4.09
C LEU A 36 -11.84 2.28 5.47
N SER A 37 -12.72 2.34 6.47
CA SER A 37 -12.34 2.64 7.85
C SER A 37 -11.31 1.64 8.42
N LYS A 38 -11.47 0.34 8.12
CA LYS A 38 -10.50 -0.71 8.50
C LYS A 38 -9.20 -0.61 7.70
N ILE A 39 -9.26 -0.22 6.43
CA ILE A 39 -8.07 0.02 5.60
C ILE A 39 -7.23 1.15 6.19
N GLU A 40 -7.84 2.28 6.52
CA GLU A 40 -7.17 3.45 7.09
C GLU A 40 -6.53 3.21 8.45
N ARG A 41 -6.99 2.18 9.19
CA ARG A 41 -6.39 1.74 10.46
C ARG A 41 -5.41 0.58 10.31
N GLY A 42 -5.17 0.09 9.10
CA GLY A 42 -4.34 -1.10 8.85
C GLY A 42 -4.96 -2.43 9.33
N GLU A 43 -6.21 -2.43 9.79
CA GLU A 43 -6.94 -3.63 10.23
C GLU A 43 -7.36 -4.52 9.07
N ARG A 44 -7.45 -3.95 7.86
CA ARG A 44 -7.76 -4.67 6.62
C ARG A 44 -6.84 -4.20 5.51
N LYS A 45 -6.21 -5.14 4.79
CA LYS A 45 -5.39 -4.80 3.63
C LYS A 45 -6.27 -4.43 2.44
N ALA A 46 -5.93 -3.31 1.80
CA ALA A 46 -6.45 -2.97 0.48
C ALA A 46 -5.86 -3.92 -0.58
N ASN A 47 -6.59 -4.11 -1.68
CA ASN A 47 -6.04 -4.71 -2.88
C ASN A 47 -5.35 -3.65 -3.75
N LYS A 48 -4.59 -4.07 -4.77
CA LYS A 48 -3.83 -3.14 -5.63
C LYS A 48 -4.74 -2.16 -6.38
N GLU A 49 -5.89 -2.62 -6.87
CA GLU A 49 -6.86 -1.78 -7.59
C GLU A 49 -7.42 -0.67 -6.70
N GLN A 50 -7.70 -0.98 -5.43
CA GLN A 50 -8.13 -0.01 -4.42
C GLN A 50 -7.04 1.01 -4.15
N ILE A 51 -5.77 0.59 -4.07
CA ILE A 51 -4.63 1.52 -3.88
C ILE A 51 -4.51 2.49 -5.05
N ILE A 52 -4.63 2.01 -6.29
CA ILE A 52 -4.59 2.86 -7.49
C ILE A 52 -5.75 3.88 -7.46
N LYS A 53 -6.98 3.40 -7.28
CA LYS A 53 -8.16 4.29 -7.20
C LYS A 53 -8.06 5.29 -6.05
N LEU A 54 -7.53 4.88 -4.90
CA LEU A 54 -7.31 5.77 -3.77
C LEU A 54 -6.26 6.83 -4.09
N ALA A 55 -5.20 6.50 -4.81
CA ALA A 55 -4.22 7.47 -5.26
C ALA A 55 -4.87 8.52 -6.17
N GLU A 56 -5.73 8.10 -7.10
CA GLU A 56 -6.48 9.01 -7.98
C GLU A 56 -7.45 9.90 -7.18
N ILE A 57 -8.29 9.32 -6.33
CA ILE A 57 -9.30 10.05 -5.53
C ILE A 57 -8.65 11.06 -4.58
N LEU A 58 -7.53 10.69 -3.99
CA LEU A 58 -6.80 11.51 -3.02
C LEU A 58 -5.66 12.31 -3.64
N GLU A 59 -5.53 12.32 -4.98
CA GLU A 59 -4.48 13.02 -5.72
C GLU A 59 -3.07 12.79 -5.14
N LEU A 60 -2.79 11.54 -4.77
CA LEU A 60 -1.48 11.10 -4.28
C LEU A 60 -0.61 10.66 -5.44
N ASP A 61 0.71 10.66 -5.21
CA ASP A 61 1.66 10.00 -6.11
C ASP A 61 1.38 8.49 -6.11
N GLU A 62 0.80 8.00 -7.22
CA GLU A 62 0.43 6.60 -7.39
C GLU A 62 1.65 5.68 -7.27
N GLU A 63 2.78 6.04 -7.88
CA GLU A 63 3.99 5.21 -7.87
C GLU A 63 4.52 5.08 -6.44
N ALA A 64 4.64 6.21 -5.73
CA ALA A 64 5.09 6.21 -4.34
C ALA A 64 4.16 5.39 -3.43
N LEU A 65 2.84 5.52 -3.60
CA LEU A 65 1.86 4.79 -2.81
C LEU A 65 1.89 3.28 -3.10
N ILE A 66 2.03 2.89 -4.37
CA ILE A 66 2.18 1.49 -4.77
C ILE A 66 3.47 0.89 -4.18
N VAL A 67 4.59 1.62 -4.23
CA VAL A 67 5.86 1.16 -3.64
C VAL A 67 5.71 0.92 -2.14
N GLN A 68 5.07 1.85 -1.43
CA GLN A 68 4.82 1.70 0.00
C GLN A 68 3.91 0.50 0.31
N TYR A 69 2.79 0.36 -0.40
CA TYR A 69 1.88 -0.78 -0.28
C TYR A 69 2.58 -2.12 -0.50
N LEU A 70 3.40 -2.22 -1.54
CA LEU A 70 4.15 -3.45 -1.86
C LEU A 70 5.21 -3.75 -0.80
N SER A 71 5.90 -2.71 -0.30
CA SER A 71 6.89 -2.87 0.78
C SER A 71 6.25 -3.45 2.03
N GLU A 72 5.10 -2.93 2.46
CA GLU A 72 4.35 -3.43 3.61
C GLU A 72 3.82 -4.85 3.38
N LYS A 73 3.35 -5.14 2.17
CA LYS A 73 2.90 -6.49 1.80
C LYS A 73 4.04 -7.49 1.91
N ILE A 74 5.21 -7.17 1.33
CA ILE A 74 6.40 -8.03 1.39
C ILE A 74 6.85 -8.21 2.83
N LEU A 75 6.97 -7.11 3.59
CA LEU A 75 7.38 -7.15 4.99
C LEU A 75 6.44 -8.05 5.80
N TYR A 76 5.12 -7.94 5.62
CA TYR A 76 4.17 -8.77 6.32
C TYR A 76 4.39 -10.27 6.07
N GLU A 77 4.76 -10.68 4.85
CA GLU A 77 4.99 -12.09 4.53
C GLU A 77 6.32 -12.63 5.08
N ILE A 78 7.32 -11.77 5.30
CA ILE A 78 8.69 -12.22 5.65
C ILE A 78 9.19 -11.74 7.02
N LYS A 79 8.40 -10.96 7.76
CA LYS A 79 8.83 -10.33 9.02
C LYS A 79 9.22 -11.33 10.11
N ASP A 80 8.60 -12.50 10.11
CA ASP A 80 8.81 -13.54 11.13
C ASP A 80 9.80 -14.63 10.64
N GLU A 81 10.33 -14.48 9.43
CA GLU A 81 11.27 -15.42 8.82
C GLU A 81 12.71 -15.04 9.17
N GLU A 82 13.45 -15.97 9.79
CA GLU A 82 14.88 -15.77 10.13
C GLU A 82 15.72 -15.39 8.89
N LEU A 83 15.35 -15.94 7.73
CA LEU A 83 16.02 -15.68 6.45
C LEU A 83 15.32 -14.63 5.59
N GLY A 84 14.31 -13.91 6.09
CA GLY A 84 13.48 -12.97 5.32
C GLY A 84 14.30 -11.93 4.55
N SER A 85 15.28 -11.30 5.21
CA SER A 85 16.18 -10.33 4.55
C SER A 85 17.03 -10.95 3.43
N LYS A 86 17.52 -12.18 3.61
CA LYS A 86 18.29 -12.89 2.57
C LYS A 86 17.39 -13.26 1.40
N ALA A 87 16.16 -13.72 1.67
CA ALA A 87 15.17 -14.04 0.66
C ALA A 87 14.80 -12.80 -0.18
N LEU A 88 14.62 -11.64 0.45
CA LEU A 88 14.34 -10.37 -0.23
C LEU A 88 15.44 -10.00 -1.23
N LYS A 89 16.72 -10.05 -0.81
CA LYS A 89 17.87 -9.79 -1.69
C LYS A 89 17.95 -10.78 -2.86
N ALA A 90 17.69 -12.07 -2.59
CA ALA A 90 17.67 -13.09 -3.63
C ALA A 90 16.55 -12.86 -4.66
N ALA A 91 15.37 -12.40 -4.21
CA ALA A 91 14.26 -12.03 -5.10
C ALA A 91 14.60 -10.84 -5.98
N GLU A 92 15.18 -9.78 -5.41
CA GLU A 92 15.64 -8.60 -6.15
C GLU A 92 16.65 -8.97 -7.25
N GLN A 93 17.64 -9.82 -6.92
CA GLN A 93 18.61 -10.31 -7.90
C GLN A 93 17.92 -11.07 -9.04
N LYS A 94 17.01 -12.00 -8.74
CA LYS A 94 16.25 -12.76 -9.75
C LYS A 94 15.46 -11.84 -10.70
N MET A 95 14.87 -10.76 -10.20
CA MET A 95 14.18 -9.77 -11.04
C MET A 95 15.13 -9.06 -12.01
N LYS A 96 16.31 -8.63 -11.52
CA LYS A 96 17.33 -7.98 -12.35
C LYS A 96 17.81 -8.90 -13.48
N TYR A 97 18.05 -10.18 -13.19
CA TYR A 97 18.44 -11.16 -14.21
C TYR A 97 17.35 -11.40 -15.25
N LYS A 98 16.08 -11.51 -14.85
CA LYS A 98 14.96 -11.72 -15.78
C LYS A 98 14.76 -10.54 -16.74
N ASN A 99 14.91 -9.30 -16.25
CA ASN A 99 14.78 -8.11 -17.08
C ASN A 99 15.92 -8.01 -18.12
N LYS A 100 17.14 -8.45 -17.76
CA LYS A 100 18.29 -8.47 -18.68
C LYS A 100 18.15 -9.50 -19.81
N ASN A 101 17.43 -10.60 -19.59
CA ASN A 101 17.23 -11.66 -20.58
C ASN A 101 16.00 -11.43 -21.49
N ASN A 102 15.12 -10.49 -21.12
CA ASN A 102 13.93 -10.12 -21.88
C ASN A 102 14.10 -8.78 -22.63
N SER A 103 15.32 -8.21 -22.63
CA SER A 103 15.69 -6.99 -23.36
C SER A 103 16.61 -7.32 -24.53
#